data_AF-A0A1Q3Z4N7-F1
#
_entry.id   AF-A0A1Q3Z4N7-F1
#
_cell.length_a   1.000
_cell.length_b   1.000
_cell.length_c   1.000
_cell.angle_alpha   90.00
_cell.angle_beta   90.00
_cell.angle_gamma   90.00
#
_symmetry.space_group_name_H-M   'P 1'
#
loop_
_entity.id
_entity.type
_entity.pdbx_description
1 polymer ?
#
loop_
_entity_poly.entity_id
_entity_poly.type
_entity_poly.pdbx_seq_one_letter_code
_entity_poly.pdbx_strand_id
1 'polypeptide(L)'
;MHTFLREACEVKPGVSVPRKRLFEAYELWCHEVGEESLHDAKSFGRALRDASGYAIGDDDEKGYRPRMADGTRPRHYVGVALKPEWAYGGL
;
A
#
# COMPACT_ATOMS: atom_id res chain seq x y z
N MET A 1 -0.74 -0.71 12.10
CA MET A 1 -1.52 -0.46 10.86
C MET A 1 -2.21 0.91 10.83
N HIS A 2 -3.11 1.25 11.77
CA HIS A 2 -3.78 2.57 11.77
C HIS A 2 -2.77 3.74 11.82
N THR A 3 -1.71 3.60 12.62
CA THR A 3 -0.61 4.58 12.72
C THR A 3 0.10 4.78 11.39
N PHE A 4 0.50 3.68 10.73
CA PHE A 4 1.08 3.70 9.38
C PHE A 4 0.18 4.42 8.36
N LEU A 5 -1.12 4.11 8.34
CA LEU A 5 -2.07 4.77 7.43
C LEU A 5 -2.17 6.28 7.67
N ARG A 6 -2.05 6.73 8.92
CA ARG A 6 -2.09 8.15 9.29
C ARG A 6 -0.78 8.87 8.99
N GLU A 7 0.34 8.21 9.22
CA GLU A 7 1.66 8.83 9.20
C GLU A 7 2.35 8.72 7.85
N ALA A 8 2.27 7.57 7.18
CA ALA A 8 2.97 7.29 5.93
C ALA A 8 2.08 7.27 4.69
N CYS A 9 0.75 7.20 4.87
CA CYS A 9 -0.20 7.12 3.76
C CYS A 9 -1.12 8.34 3.67
N GLU A 10 -1.68 8.52 2.47
CA GLU A 10 -2.78 9.41 2.19
C GLU A 10 -3.97 8.57 1.71
N VAL A 11 -5.06 8.55 2.48
CA VAL A 11 -6.29 7.81 2.14
C VAL A 11 -7.30 8.79 1.56
N LYS A 12 -7.49 8.76 0.24
CA LYS A 12 -8.46 9.62 -0.46
C LYS A 12 -8.94 8.98 -1.76
N PRO A 13 -10.14 9.33 -2.26
CA PRO A 13 -10.60 8.88 -3.56
C PRO A 13 -9.67 9.34 -4.70
N GLY A 14 -9.52 8.50 -5.73
CA GLY A 14 -8.79 8.85 -6.95
C GLY A 14 -7.27 8.68 -6.90
N VAL A 15 -6.72 8.23 -5.76
CA VAL A 15 -5.30 7.82 -5.69
C VAL A 15 -5.13 6.31 -5.67
N SER A 16 -3.94 5.86 -6.07
CA SER A 16 -3.59 4.45 -6.05
C SER A 16 -2.09 4.26 -5.84
N VAL A 17 -1.73 3.11 -5.28
CA VAL A 17 -0.32 2.72 -5.06
C VAL A 17 -0.13 1.25 -5.41
N PRO A 18 1.00 0.87 -6.03
CA PRO A 18 1.32 -0.54 -6.22
C PRO A 18 1.36 -1.26 -4.87
N ARG A 19 0.70 -2.42 -4.77
CA ARG A 19 0.68 -3.24 -3.55
C ARG A 19 2.08 -3.56 -3.04
N LYS A 20 3.01 -3.83 -3.95
CA LYS A 20 4.42 -4.08 -3.61
C LYS A 20 5.05 -2.86 -2.93
N ARG A 21 4.88 -1.67 -3.51
CA ARG A 21 5.42 -0.42 -2.97
C ARG A 21 4.83 -0.07 -1.60
N LEU A 22 3.52 -0.26 -1.43
CA LEU A 22 2.88 0.00 -0.14
C LEU A 22 3.39 -0.95 0.96
N PHE A 23 3.66 -2.21 0.61
CA PHE A 23 4.23 -3.17 1.55
C PHE A 23 5.68 -2.85 1.90
N GLU A 24 6.52 -2.54 0.90
CA GLU A 24 7.91 -2.11 1.12
C GLU A 24 8.00 -0.88 2.04
N ALA A 25 7.13 0.12 1.81
CA ALA A 25 7.06 1.31 2.66
C ALA A 25 6.56 1.00 4.08
N TYR A 26 5.67 0.03 4.23
CA TYR A 26 5.23 -0.44 5.55
C TYR A 26 6.36 -1.14 6.31
N GLU A 27 7.13 -2.00 5.64
CA GLU A 27 8.31 -2.64 6.24
C GLU A 27 9.35 -1.60 6.68
N LEU A 28 9.63 -0.61 5.83
CA LEU A 28 10.54 0.49 6.17
C LEU A 28 10.02 1.31 7.35
N TRP A 29 8.74 1.68 7.35
CA TRP A 29 8.14 2.42 8.45
C TRP A 29 8.22 1.63 9.76
N CYS A 30 7.90 0.34 9.74
CA CYS A 30 8.04 -0.55 10.90
C CYS A 30 9.48 -0.56 11.43
N HIS A 31 10.47 -0.66 10.54
CA HIS A 31 11.88 -0.60 10.92
C HIS A 31 12.26 0.75 11.55
N GLU A 32 11.81 1.87 10.99
CA GLU A 32 12.14 3.21 11.52
C GLU A 32 11.50 3.52 12.87
N VAL A 33 10.26 3.10 13.08
CA VAL A 33 9.53 3.39 14.33
C VAL A 33 9.70 2.29 15.39
N GLY A 34 10.40 1.20 15.06
CA GLY A 34 10.61 0.05 15.95
C GLY A 34 9.36 -0.82 16.16
N GLU A 35 8.41 -0.79 15.23
CA GLU A 35 7.20 -1.62 15.26
C GLU A 35 7.45 -2.98 14.59
N GLU A 36 6.81 -4.04 15.09
CA GLU A 36 6.91 -5.36 14.49
C GLU A 36 6.16 -5.41 13.15
N SER A 37 6.88 -5.73 12.07
CA SER A 37 6.29 -5.85 10.74
C SER A 37 5.46 -7.13 10.63
N LEU A 38 4.30 -7.05 9.99
CA LEU A 38 3.59 -8.25 9.54
C LEU A 38 4.46 -9.03 8.54
N HIS A 39 4.83 -10.27 8.88
CA HIS A 39 5.76 -11.10 8.12
C HIS A 39 5.28 -11.52 6.72
N ASP A 40 4.01 -11.28 6.36
CA ASP A 40 3.49 -11.70 5.07
C ASP A 40 2.50 -10.71 4.42
N ALA A 41 2.58 -10.62 3.09
CA ALA A 41 1.79 -9.69 2.30
C ALA A 41 0.27 -9.99 2.29
N LYS A 42 -0.17 -11.20 2.69
CA LYS A 42 -1.60 -11.52 2.80
C LYS A 42 -2.17 -10.94 4.09
N SER A 43 -1.48 -11.14 5.21
CA SER A 43 -1.81 -10.57 6.51
C SER A 43 -1.78 -9.04 6.45
N PHE A 44 -0.79 -8.46 5.77
CA PHE A 44 -0.77 -7.02 5.48
C PHE A 44 -2.04 -6.55 4.76
N GLY A 45 -2.41 -7.20 3.65
CA GLY A 45 -3.59 -6.79 2.88
C GLY A 45 -4.91 -6.94 3.66
N ARG A 46 -5.01 -7.93 4.55
CA ARG A 46 -6.16 -8.07 5.47
C ARG A 46 -6.18 -6.94 6.50
N ALA A 47 -5.08 -6.72 7.20
CA ALA A 47 -4.97 -5.67 8.21
C ALA A 47 -5.20 -4.27 7.60
N LEU A 48 -4.74 -4.02 6.38
CA LEU A 48 -4.94 -2.78 5.65
C LEU A 48 -6.44 -2.52 5.39
N ARG A 49 -7.18 -3.54 4.95
CA ARG A 49 -8.63 -3.43 4.73
C ARG A 49 -9.40 -3.24 6.04
N ASP A 50 -9.06 -4.00 7.06
CA ASP A 50 -9.68 -3.88 8.39
C ASP A 50 -9.46 -2.47 8.98
N ALA A 51 -8.25 -1.92 8.83
CA ALA A 51 -7.91 -0.59 9.36
C ALA A 51 -8.46 0.58 8.53
N SER A 52 -8.68 0.39 7.24
CA SER A 52 -9.19 1.43 6.34
C SER A 52 -10.72 1.45 6.21
N GLY A 53 -11.43 0.48 6.80
CA GLY A 53 -12.89 0.46 6.82
C GLY A 53 -13.52 0.51 5.41
N TYR A 54 -12.94 -0.22 4.45
CA TYR A 54 -13.33 -0.27 3.03
C TYR A 54 -12.96 0.95 2.16
N ALA A 55 -12.25 1.95 2.70
CA ALA A 55 -11.75 3.07 1.89
C ALA A 55 -10.71 2.63 0.85
N ILE A 56 -10.12 1.44 1.03
CA ILE A 56 -9.09 0.88 0.16
C ILE A 56 -9.62 -0.33 -0.59
N GLY A 57 -9.65 -0.24 -1.92
CA GLY A 57 -10.02 -1.33 -2.81
C GLY A 57 -8.82 -1.97 -3.50
N ASP A 58 -9.03 -3.09 -4.19
CA ASP A 58 -8.08 -3.66 -5.14
C ASP A 58 -8.54 -3.30 -6.56
N ASP A 59 -7.64 -2.80 -7.41
CA ASP A 59 -7.93 -2.47 -8.83
C ASP A 59 -8.22 -3.73 -9.71
N ASP A 60 -8.27 -4.93 -9.11
CA ASP A 60 -8.67 -6.19 -9.78
C ASP A 60 -10.10 -6.11 -10.33
N GLU A 61 -10.98 -5.34 -9.67
CA GLU A 61 -12.43 -5.39 -9.88
C GLU A 61 -12.89 -4.85 -11.25
N LYS A 62 -12.08 -4.04 -11.95
CA LYS A 62 -12.42 -3.49 -13.27
C LYS A 62 -11.71 -4.11 -14.46
N GLY A 63 -10.93 -5.19 -14.27
CA GLY A 63 -10.41 -6.02 -15.36
C GLY A 63 -9.39 -5.36 -16.31
N TYR A 64 -9.10 -4.07 -16.18
CA TYR A 64 -8.15 -3.35 -17.04
C TYR A 64 -6.80 -3.21 -16.35
N ARG A 65 -5.90 -4.17 -16.61
CA ARG A 65 -4.50 -4.10 -16.18
C ARG A 65 -3.60 -3.92 -17.40
N PRO A 66 -3.06 -2.72 -17.66
CA PRO A 66 -2.03 -2.56 -18.65
C PRO A 66 -0.88 -3.52 -18.30
N ARG A 67 -0.53 -4.37 -19.24
CA ARG A 67 0.64 -5.25 -19.10
C ARG A 67 1.86 -4.36 -19.15
N MET A 68 2.70 -4.41 -18.11
CA MET A 68 3.99 -3.73 -18.16
C MET A 68 4.89 -4.41 -19.21
N ALA A 69 5.93 -3.70 -19.66
CA ALA A 69 6.85 -4.18 -20.70
C ALA A 69 7.55 -5.51 -20.31
N ASP A 70 7.67 -5.77 -19.00
CA ASP A 70 8.20 -7.02 -18.42
C ASP A 70 7.17 -8.17 -18.36
N GLY A 71 5.96 -7.95 -18.88
CA GLY A 71 4.88 -8.92 -18.88
C GLY A 71 4.08 -8.99 -17.58
N THR A 72 4.44 -8.20 -16.55
CA THR A 72 3.78 -8.21 -15.24
C THR A 72 2.49 -7.39 -15.23
N ARG A 73 1.63 -7.73 -14.26
CA ARG A 73 0.37 -7.03 -13.98
C ARG A 73 0.35 -6.65 -12.49
N PRO A 74 1.02 -5.57 -12.09
CA PRO A 74 1.11 -5.20 -10.69
C PRO A 74 -0.29 -4.90 -10.13
N ARG A 75 -0.59 -5.46 -8.96
CA ARG A 75 -1.81 -5.16 -8.23
C ARG A 75 -1.66 -3.80 -7.56
N HIS A 76 -2.69 -2.97 -7.66
CA HIS A 76 -2.75 -1.68 -7.02
C HIS A 76 -3.83 -1.69 -5.94
N TYR A 77 -3.54 -1.00 -4.84
CA TYR A 77 -4.58 -0.56 -3.93
C TYR A 77 -5.10 0.79 -4.40
N VAL A 78 -6.41 0.94 -4.49
CA VAL A 78 -7.10 2.19 -4.83
C VAL A 78 -7.65 2.83 -3.58
N GLY A 79 -7.72 4.16 -3.54
CA GLY A 79 -8.15 4.90 -2.34
C GLY A 79 -7.01 5.17 -1.35
N VAL A 80 -5.78 4.75 -1.65
CA VAL A 80 -4.59 4.98 -0.84
C VAL A 80 -3.36 5.27 -1.71
N ALA A 81 -2.57 6.24 -1.26
CA ALA A 81 -1.23 6.51 -1.78
C ALA A 81 -0.23 6.63 -0.62
N LEU A 82 1.06 6.53 -0.94
CA LEU A 82 2.13 6.90 -0.01
C LEU A 82 2.32 8.41 -0.03
N LYS A 83 2.61 9.00 1.13
CA LYS A 83 3.04 10.40 1.19
C LYS A 83 4.41 10.57 0.52
N PRO A 84 4.78 11.77 0.04
CA PRO A 84 6.02 11.99 -0.71
C PRO A 84 7.28 11.47 -0.01
N GLU A 85 7.37 11.64 1.30
CA GLU A 85 8.49 11.19 2.13
C GLU A 85 8.66 9.65 2.13
N TRP A 86 7.59 8.90 1.88
CA TRP A 86 7.58 7.43 1.82
C TRP A 86 7.49 6.90 0.38
N ALA A 87 7.16 7.75 -0.60
CA ALA A 87 6.91 7.34 -1.99
C ALA A 87 8.20 7.07 -2.80
N TYR A 88 9.33 7.69 -2.44
CA TYR A 88 10.56 7.68 -3.23
C TYR A 88 11.77 7.03 -2.54
N GLY A 89 11.57 6.31 -1.43
CA GLY A 89 12.68 5.77 -0.64
C GLY A 89 13.50 6.92 -0.08
N GLY A 90 13.02 7.54 0.99
CA GLY A 90 13.75 8.58 1.69
C GLY A 90 15.12 8.07 2.14
N LEU A 91 16.14 8.49 1.40
CA LEU A 91 17.51 8.76 1.83
C LEU A 91 17.90 10.11 1.23
#